data_AF-A0A952EXW4-F1
#
_entry.id   AF-A0A952EXW4-F1
#
_cell.length_a   1.000
_cell.length_b   1.000
_cell.length_c   1.000
_cell.angle_alpha   90.00
_cell.angle_beta   90.00
_cell.angle_gamma   90.00
#
_symmetry.space_group_name_H-M   'P 1'
#
loop_
_entity.id
_entity.type
_entity.pdbx_description
1 polymer ?
#
loop_
_entity_poly.entity_id
_entity_poly.type
_entity_poly.pdbx_seq_one_letter_code
_entity_poly.pdbx_strand_id
1 'polypeptide(L)'
;AAVTSERPYRPAVAPHAGVAAIADGRGTAFDPEVAGVFGRVVLPHPPGFDIELPDGRIGVVARADPYDPHRLAVRVAEAGGPAELTLDTRGDAVR
;
A
#
# COMPACT_ATOMS: atom_id res chain seq x y z
N ALA A 1 8.84 -25.06 -13.08
CA ALA A 1 8.14 -23.79 -13.38
C ALA A 1 6.64 -24.03 -13.21
N ALA A 2 6.06 -23.58 -12.09
CA ALA A 2 4.65 -23.82 -11.74
C ALA A 2 4.09 -22.74 -10.78
N VAL A 3 4.59 -21.49 -10.85
CA VAL A 3 4.17 -20.38 -9.96
C VAL A 3 3.92 -19.10 -10.76
N THR A 4 3.34 -19.23 -11.95
CA THR A 4 2.94 -18.10 -12.81
C THR A 4 1.52 -18.31 -13.33
N SER A 5 0.62 -18.79 -12.48
CA SER A 5 -0.81 -18.90 -12.77
C SER A 5 -1.56 -17.86 -11.95
N GLU A 6 -2.30 -17.01 -12.67
CA GLU A 6 -3.18 -15.94 -12.22
C GLU A 6 -4.00 -16.35 -10.98
N ARG A 7 -4.09 -15.47 -9.98
CA ARG A 7 -4.96 -15.71 -8.81
C ARG A 7 -6.02 -14.62 -8.66
N PRO A 8 -7.26 -14.90 -9.12
CA PRO A 8 -8.41 -14.03 -8.92
C PRO A 8 -8.94 -14.17 -7.47
N TYR A 9 -9.11 -13.03 -6.79
CA TYR A 9 -10.09 -12.80 -5.72
C TYR A 9 -10.26 -13.90 -4.64
N ARG A 10 -9.26 -14.08 -3.77
CA ARG A 10 -9.57 -14.33 -2.34
C ARG A 10 -10.11 -13.01 -1.79
N PRO A 11 -11.10 -12.94 -0.86
CA PRO A 11 -11.45 -11.66 -0.25
C PRO A 11 -10.16 -11.06 0.28
N ALA A 12 -9.70 -10.00 -0.37
CA ALA A 12 -8.36 -9.51 -0.17
C ALA A 12 -8.36 -9.00 1.26
N VAL A 13 -7.64 -9.70 2.15
CA VAL A 13 -7.01 -8.97 3.23
C VAL A 13 -6.25 -7.89 2.50
N ALA A 14 -6.71 -6.65 2.64
CA ALA A 14 -6.15 -5.55 1.88
C ALA A 14 -4.63 -5.58 2.08
N PRO A 15 -3.81 -5.35 1.04
CA PRO A 15 -2.36 -5.47 1.16
C PRO A 15 -1.80 -4.76 2.39
N HIS A 16 -2.38 -3.61 2.77
CA HIS A 16 -2.08 -2.90 4.01
C HIS A 16 -2.30 -3.76 5.27
N ALA A 17 -3.41 -4.49 5.36
CA ALA A 17 -3.76 -5.33 6.50
C ALA A 17 -2.86 -6.59 6.56
N GLY A 18 -2.50 -7.15 5.41
CA GLY A 18 -1.57 -8.29 5.33
C GLY A 18 -0.14 -7.89 5.73
N VAL A 19 0.33 -6.74 5.25
CA VAL A 19 1.63 -6.18 5.63
C VAL A 19 1.65 -5.79 7.11
N ALA A 20 0.58 -5.16 7.63
CA ALA A 20 0.46 -4.83 9.04
C ALA A 20 0.52 -6.07 9.94
N ALA A 21 -0.19 -7.15 9.60
CA ALA A 21 -0.16 -8.39 10.37
C ALA A 21 1.24 -9.05 10.40
N ILE A 22 2.00 -8.98 9.30
CA ILE A 22 3.37 -9.50 9.25
C ILE A 22 4.33 -8.59 10.03
N ALA A 23 4.12 -7.28 9.98
CA ALA A 23 4.88 -6.31 10.77
C ALA A 23 4.64 -6.50 12.27
N ASP A 24 3.41 -6.76 12.71
CA ASP A 24 3.06 -7.02 14.11
C ASP A 24 3.68 -8.32 14.64
N GLY A 25 3.80 -9.34 13.77
CA GLY A 25 4.45 -10.61 14.09
C GLY A 25 5.98 -10.58 14.02
N ARG A 26 6.60 -9.42 13.76
CA ARG A 26 8.05 -9.28 13.58
C ARG A 26 8.81 -9.60 14.87
N GLY A 27 9.76 -10.53 14.79
CA GLY A 27 10.58 -10.96 15.93
C GLY A 27 9.88 -11.94 16.87
N THR A 28 8.64 -12.34 16.56
CA THR A 28 7.91 -13.39 17.29
C THR A 28 7.53 -14.54 16.35
N ALA A 29 6.60 -14.31 15.44
CA ALA A 29 6.12 -15.27 14.44
C ALA A 29 6.95 -15.23 13.14
N PHE A 30 7.60 -14.10 12.85
CA PHE A 30 8.36 -13.88 11.63
C PHE A 30 9.77 -13.39 11.93
N ASP A 31 10.72 -13.82 11.10
CA ASP A 31 12.08 -13.30 11.14
C ASP A 31 12.09 -11.78 10.90
N PRO A 32 12.79 -10.99 11.75
CA PRO A 32 12.81 -9.54 11.64
C PRO A 32 13.34 -8.99 10.32
N GLU A 33 14.31 -9.66 9.69
CA GLU A 33 14.89 -9.25 8.42
C GLU A 33 13.93 -9.57 7.28
N VAL A 34 13.39 -10.80 7.26
CA VAL A 34 12.45 -11.25 6.24
C VAL A 34 11.16 -10.43 6.27
N ALA A 35 10.59 -10.16 7.44
CA ALA A 35 9.40 -9.31 7.59
C ALA A 35 9.66 -7.88 7.11
N GLY A 36 10.87 -7.34 7.37
CA GLY A 36 11.29 -6.03 6.90
C GLY A 36 11.38 -5.95 5.37
N VAL A 37 11.99 -6.96 4.73
CA VAL A 37 12.06 -7.05 3.27
C VAL A 37 10.67 -7.23 2.66
N PHE A 38 9.82 -8.07 3.28
CA PHE A 38 8.47 -8.33 2.80
C PHE A 38 7.64 -7.05 2.69
N GLY A 39 7.66 -6.19 3.71
CA GLY A 39 6.93 -4.91 3.68
C GLY A 39 7.38 -3.95 2.58
N ARG A 40 8.67 -4.00 2.21
CA ARG A 40 9.22 -3.19 1.11
C ARG A 40 8.87 -3.71 -0.28
N VAL A 41 8.72 -5.03 -0.40
CA VAL A 41 8.40 -5.70 -1.69
C VAL A 41 6.92 -5.67 -1.98
N VAL A 42 6.09 -5.97 -0.97
CA VAL A 42 4.64 -6.08 -1.16
C VAL A 42 3.96 -4.71 -1.16
N LEU A 43 4.52 -3.75 -0.41
CA LEU A 43 3.99 -2.40 -0.18
C LEU A 43 2.57 -2.42 0.43
N PRO A 44 2.31 -1.67 1.51
CA PRO A 44 0.95 -1.58 2.06
C PRO A 44 -0.07 -1.05 1.04
N HIS A 45 0.37 -0.10 0.21
CA HIS A 45 -0.44 0.53 -0.83
C HIS A 45 0.35 0.51 -2.16
N PRO A 46 0.20 -0.53 -2.98
CA PRO A 46 0.92 -0.62 -4.24
C PRO A 46 0.36 0.37 -5.27
N PRO A 47 1.16 0.76 -6.29
CA PRO A 47 0.65 1.54 -7.41
C PRO A 47 -0.57 0.89 -8.08
N GLY A 48 -1.56 1.71 -8.42
CA GLY A 48 -2.83 1.27 -9.02
C GLY A 48 -3.93 0.92 -8.00
N PHE A 49 -3.67 1.05 -6.70
CA PHE A 49 -4.69 0.86 -5.67
C PHE A 49 -5.46 2.16 -5.42
N ASP A 50 -6.78 2.05 -5.28
CA ASP A 50 -7.64 3.17 -4.90
C ASP A 50 -7.55 3.40 -3.38
N ILE A 51 -7.43 4.65 -2.95
CA ILE A 51 -7.43 5.06 -1.55
C ILE A 51 -8.40 6.22 -1.33
N GLU A 52 -9.08 6.21 -0.19
CA GLU A 52 -9.89 7.35 0.25
C GLU A 52 -8.98 8.34 0.99
N LEU A 53 -8.89 9.56 0.45
CA LEU A 53 -8.17 10.66 1.06
C LEU A 53 -8.93 11.21 2.29
N PRO A 54 -8.24 11.90 3.23
CA PRO A 54 -8.89 12.47 4.42
C PRO A 54 -10.01 13.47 4.12
N ASP A 55 -10.03 14.05 2.91
CA ASP A 55 -11.06 14.98 2.45
C ASP A 55 -12.26 14.29 1.77
N GLY A 56 -12.31 12.95 1.78
CA GLY A 56 -13.37 12.13 1.22
C GLY A 56 -13.27 11.92 -0.30
N ARG A 57 -12.20 12.40 -0.94
CA ARG A 57 -11.94 12.12 -2.36
C ARG A 57 -11.33 10.73 -2.53
N ILE A 58 -11.56 10.13 -3.70
CA ILE A 58 -10.88 8.90 -4.09
C ILE A 58 -9.67 9.26 -4.94
N GLY A 59 -8.51 8.75 -4.57
CA GLY A 59 -7.27 8.86 -5.32
C GLY A 59 -6.71 7.50 -5.67
N VAL A 60 -5.87 7.46 -6.70
CA VAL A 60 -5.16 6.25 -7.13
C VAL A 60 -3.69 6.40 -6.79
N VAL A 61 -3.10 5.41 -6.12
CA VAL A 61 -1.66 5.40 -5.85
C VAL A 61 -0.91 5.36 -7.18
N ALA A 62 -0.19 6.42 -7.52
CA ALA A 62 0.64 6.48 -8.72
C ALA A 62 2.04 5.93 -8.45
N ARG A 63 2.55 6.12 -7.24
CA ARG A 63 3.87 5.64 -6.82
C ARG A 63 3.91 5.43 -5.32
N ALA A 64 4.63 4.40 -4.90
CA ALA A 64 5.03 4.20 -3.51
C ALA A 64 6.55 4.05 -3.46
N ASP A 65 7.19 4.61 -2.43
CA ASP A 65 8.63 4.44 -2.22
C ASP A 65 8.90 3.10 -1.51
N PRO A 66 9.66 2.16 -2.10
CA PRO A 66 10.04 0.91 -1.43
C PRO A 66 10.89 1.11 -0.17
N TYR A 67 11.58 2.25 -0.06
CA TYR A 67 12.41 2.60 1.10
C TYR A 67 11.64 3.40 2.15
N ASP A 68 10.51 4.01 1.77
CA ASP A 68 9.56 4.63 2.69
C ASP A 68 8.11 4.30 2.29
N PRO A 69 7.61 3.10 2.64
CA PRO A 69 6.31 2.59 2.18
C PRO A 69 5.08 3.41 2.60
N HIS A 70 5.29 4.39 3.47
CA HIS A 70 4.24 5.29 3.92
C HIS A 70 4.12 6.55 3.07
N ARG A 71 5.15 6.88 2.29
CA ARG A 71 5.18 8.05 1.42
C ARG A 71 4.69 7.66 0.01
N LEU A 72 3.47 8.08 -0.27
CA LEU A 72 2.75 7.76 -1.50
C LEU A 72 2.58 8.99 -2.37
N ALA A 73 2.77 8.85 -3.68
CA ALA A 73 2.27 9.79 -4.66
C ALA A 73 0.92 9.29 -5.16
N VAL A 74 -0.11 10.12 -5.03
CA VAL A 74 -1.50 9.75 -5.25
C VAL A 74 -2.11 10.71 -6.24
N ARG A 75 -2.74 10.17 -7.27
CA ARG A 75 -3.41 10.97 -8.30
C ARG A 75 -4.88 11.08 -7.97
N VAL A 76 -5.38 12.31 -7.95
CA VAL A 76 -6.78 12.62 -7.67
C VAL A 76 -7.37 13.31 -8.89
N ALA A 77 -8.59 12.94 -9.26
CA ALA A 77 -9.32 13.63 -10.30
C ALA A 77 -9.86 14.96 -9.76
N GLU A 78 -9.46 16.08 -10.36
CA GLU A 78 -9.97 17.41 -10.05
C GLU A 78 -10.65 18.03 -11.27
N ALA A 79 -11.48 19.05 -11.04
CA ALA A 79 -12.23 19.74 -12.10
C ALA A 79 -11.35 20.35 -13.20
N GLY A 80 -10.07 20.65 -12.89
CA GLY A 80 -9.08 21.19 -13.82
C GLY A 80 -8.16 20.13 -14.47
N GLY A 81 -8.33 18.85 -14.16
CA GLY A 81 -7.45 17.76 -14.58
C GLY A 81 -6.93 16.93 -13.40
N PRO A 82 -6.15 15.87 -13.66
CA PRO A 82 -5.58 15.04 -12.61
C PRO A 82 -4.49 15.81 -11.85
N ALA A 83 -4.64 15.91 -10.53
CA ALA A 83 -3.62 16.45 -9.62
C ALA A 83 -2.83 15.31 -8.97
N GLU A 84 -1.55 15.54 -8.68
CA GLU A 84 -0.71 14.60 -7.92
C GLU A 84 -0.45 15.17 -6.53
N LEU A 85 -0.78 14.37 -5.51
CA LEU A 85 -0.63 14.69 -4.10
C LEU A 85 0.39 13.75 -3.47
N THR A 86 1.21 14.28 -2.57
CA THR A 86 2.05 13.43 -1.71
C THR A 86 1.31 13.18 -0.40
N LEU A 87 1.13 11.92 -0.04
CA LEU A 87 0.47 11.49 1.19
C LEU A 87 1.47 10.72 2.08
N ASP A 88 1.43 10.99 3.38
CA ASP A 88 2.13 10.19 4.39
C ASP A 88 1.11 9.43 5.23
N THR A 89 1.02 8.11 5.02
CA THR A 89 0.05 7.25 5.71
C THR A 89 0.27 7.13 7.23
N ARG A 90 1.36 7.70 7.78
CA ARG A 90 1.55 7.81 9.24
C ARG A 90 0.80 8.98 9.87
N GLY A 91 0.59 10.05 9.10
CA GLY A 91 -0.09 11.28 9.55
C GLY A 91 -1.46 11.47 8.91
N ASP A 92 -1.61 11.03 7.67
CA ASP A 92 -2.83 11.10 6.88
C ASP A 92 -3.53 9.74 6.95
N ALA A 93 -4.54 9.63 7.80
CA ALA A 93 -5.35 8.42 7.90
C ALA A 93 -6.11 8.19 6.59
N VAL A 94 -5.62 7.26 5.78
CA VAL A 94 -6.26 6.78 4.54
C VAL A 94 -7.04 5.50 4.81
N ARG A 95 -8.16 5.33 4.09
CA ARG A 95 -9.04 4.15 4.17
C ARG A 95 -9.04 3.36 2.87
#